data_AF-A0AAD4Z1S2-F1
#
_entry.id   AF-A0AAD4Z1S2-F1
#
_cell.length_a   1.000
_cell.length_b   1.000
_cell.length_c   1.000
_cell.angle_alpha   90.00
_cell.angle_beta   90.00
_cell.angle_gamma   90.00
#
_symmetry.space_group_name_H-M   'P 1'
#
loop_
_entity.id
_entity.type
_entity.pdbx_description
1 polymer ?
#
loop_
_entity_poly.entity_id
_entity_poly.type
_entity_poly.pdbx_seq_one_letter_code
_entity_poly.pdbx_strand_id
1 'polypeptide(L)'
;MRDSSCWKFCGRRKRFGVANGTAVGIAPYAHLAIYRVCGLDCAEGDVLDAMDAAVHDGVDMLSLSLGWPSIPFYEDVIAVGTFGAM
;
A
#
# COMPACT_ATOMS: atom_id res chain seq x y z
N MET A 1 6.04 14.12 -1.64
CA MET A 1 5.70 12.96 -2.48
C MET A 1 4.26 13.13 -2.98
N ARG A 2 3.98 12.94 -4.27
CA ARG A 2 2.65 13.16 -4.87
C ARG A 2 1.96 11.81 -4.99
N ASP A 3 0.90 11.62 -4.22
CA ASP A 3 0.09 10.42 -4.25
C ASP A 3 -0.43 10.14 -5.66
N SER A 4 -0.01 9.00 -6.21
CA SER A 4 -0.52 8.48 -7.48
C SER A 4 -1.83 7.70 -7.29
N SER A 5 -2.20 7.43 -6.03
CA SER A 5 -3.34 6.65 -5.63
C SER A 5 -4.55 7.56 -5.45
N CYS A 6 -5.20 7.93 -6.55
CA CYS A 6 -6.43 8.70 -6.52
C CYS A 6 -7.59 7.81 -6.02
N TRP A 7 -7.66 7.58 -4.71
CA TRP A 7 -8.73 6.79 -4.10
C TRP A 7 -10.04 7.59 -3.98
N LYS A 8 -9.94 8.90 -3.71
CA LYS A 8 -11.07 9.84 -3.73
C LYS A 8 -11.26 10.47 -5.12
N PHE A 9 -12.33 11.24 -5.30
CA PHE A 9 -12.59 11.97 -6.55
C PHE A 9 -11.49 13.02 -6.80
N CYS A 10 -10.56 12.77 -7.73
CA CYS A 10 -9.57 13.77 -8.13
C CYS A 10 -10.10 14.54 -9.35
N GLY A 11 -10.39 15.82 -9.16
CA GLY A 11 -10.76 16.72 -10.26
C GLY A 11 -9.75 16.69 -11.41
N ARG A 12 -10.27 16.96 -12.63
CA ARG A 12 -9.59 16.88 -13.93
C ARG A 12 -8.07 17.08 -13.86
N ARG A 13 -7.32 15.98 -13.92
CA ARG A 13 -5.85 16.01 -13.95
C ARG A 13 -5.36 15.56 -15.32
N LYS A 14 -4.96 16.53 -16.15
CA LYS A 14 -4.42 16.30 -17.49
C LYS A 14 -2.95 15.85 -17.36
N ARG A 15 -2.64 14.57 -17.63
CA ARG A 15 -1.25 14.14 -17.90
C ARG A 15 -1.07 14.10 -19.42
N PHE A 16 -0.25 14.99 -19.97
CA PHE A 16 0.16 15.00 -21.38
C PHE A 16 -0.98 14.89 -22.42
N GLY A 17 -2.12 15.52 -22.16
CA GLY A 17 -3.23 15.57 -23.14
C GLY A 17 -4.05 14.28 -23.30
N VAL A 18 -3.66 13.19 -22.63
CA VAL A 18 -4.40 11.91 -22.60
C VAL A 18 -5.07 11.75 -21.23
N ALA A 19 -6.27 11.15 -21.21
CA ALA A 19 -7.11 10.98 -20.02
C ALA A 19 -7.69 12.29 -19.42
N ASN A 20 -8.48 13.02 -20.23
CA ASN A 20 -9.32 14.10 -19.72
C ASN A 20 -10.57 13.53 -19.04
N GLY A 21 -10.54 13.42 -17.72
CA GLY A 21 -11.68 12.93 -16.93
C GLY A 21 -11.40 13.10 -15.44
N THR A 22 -12.42 12.83 -14.62
CA THR A 22 -12.20 12.69 -13.18
C THR A 22 -11.72 11.28 -12.90
N ALA A 23 -10.56 11.16 -12.25
CA ALA A 23 -10.15 9.87 -11.69
C ALA A 23 -10.92 9.60 -10.40
N VAL A 24 -11.48 8.41 -10.27
CA VAL A 24 -12.10 7.92 -9.04
C VAL A 24 -11.55 6.53 -8.75
N GLY A 25 -11.22 6.25 -7.48
CA GLY A 25 -10.82 4.92 -7.05
C GLY A 25 -12.01 3.97 -6.98
N ILE A 26 -11.74 2.66 -6.83
CA ILE A 26 -12.77 1.62 -6.73
C ILE A 26 -13.66 1.77 -5.49
N ALA A 27 -13.16 2.43 -4.44
CA ALA A 27 -13.90 2.70 -3.19
C ALA A 27 -13.69 4.16 -2.72
N PRO A 28 -14.50 5.12 -3.21
CA PRO A 28 -14.31 6.55 -2.93
C PRO A 28 -14.59 6.97 -1.47
N TYR A 29 -15.31 6.13 -0.72
CA TYR A 29 -15.64 6.36 0.69
C TYR A 29 -14.80 5.52 1.66
N ALA A 30 -13.87 4.70 1.17
CA ALA A 30 -13.00 3.91 2.04
C ALA A 30 -12.09 4.83 2.87
N HIS A 31 -11.85 4.44 4.12
CA HIS A 31 -10.88 5.08 4.98
C HIS A 31 -9.47 4.61 4.57
N LEU A 32 -8.53 5.55 4.44
CA LEU A 32 -7.18 5.28 3.96
C LEU A 32 -6.19 5.49 5.12
N ALA A 33 -5.53 4.42 5.54
CA ALA A 33 -4.35 4.47 6.40
C ALA A 33 -3.10 4.30 5.52
N ILE A 34 -2.09 5.15 5.71
CA ILE A 34 -0.85 5.13 4.91
C ILE A 34 0.31 4.82 5.85
N TYR A 35 0.99 3.69 5.60
CA TYR A 35 2.20 3.28 6.30
C TYR A 35 3.40 3.41 5.35
N ARG A 36 4.39 4.23 5.73
CA ARG A 36 5.59 4.44 4.91
C ARG A 36 6.68 3.46 5.33
N VAL A 37 6.90 2.45 4.51
CA VAL A 37 7.89 1.37 4.75
C VAL A 37 9.14 1.47 3.88
N CYS A 38 9.08 2.25 2.80
CA CYS A 38 10.20 2.42 1.87
C CYS A 38 10.73 3.85 1.91
N GLY A 39 12.05 3.96 2.03
CA GLY A 39 12.82 5.18 1.87
C GLY A 39 13.58 5.18 0.56
N LEU A 40 14.90 5.07 0.66
CA LEU A 40 15.79 4.79 -0.47
C LEU A 40 15.75 3.29 -0.80
N ASP A 41 15.74 2.45 0.23
CA ASP A 41 15.50 1.02 0.19
C ASP A 41 14.27 0.68 1.04
N CYS A 42 13.76 -0.54 0.89
CA CYS A 42 12.69 -1.08 1.72
C CYS A 42 13.31 -2.11 2.66
N ALA A 43 13.43 -1.77 3.94
CA ALA A 43 13.90 -2.72 4.93
C ALA A 43 12.77 -3.70 5.26
N GLU A 44 13.10 -4.99 5.31
CA GLU A 44 12.14 -6.05 5.64
C GLU A 44 11.52 -5.86 7.03
N GLY A 45 12.30 -5.33 8.00
CA GLY A 45 11.82 -4.99 9.33
C GLY A 45 10.78 -3.87 9.35
N ASP A 46 10.98 -2.79 8.59
CA ASP A 46 10.04 -1.67 8.51
C ASP A 46 8.68 -2.12 7.94
N VAL A 47 8.70 -3.12 7.05
CA VAL A 47 7.49 -3.71 6.47
C VAL A 47 6.73 -4.52 7.50
N LEU A 48 7.44 -5.35 8.27
CA LEU A 48 6.84 -6.16 9.33
C LEU A 48 6.23 -5.27 10.42
N ASP A 49 6.95 -4.23 10.85
CA ASP A 49 6.46 -3.26 11.85
C ASP A 49 5.22 -2.51 11.35
N ALA A 50 5.19 -2.14 10.07
CA ALA A 50 4.02 -1.50 9.47
C ALA A 50 2.82 -2.45 9.33
N MET A 51 3.06 -3.74 9.07
CA MET A 51 2.00 -4.74 9.04
C MET A 51 1.41 -4.96 10.43
N ASP A 52 2.26 -5.07 11.47
CA ASP A 52 1.81 -5.16 12.86
C ASP A 52 1.00 -3.93 13.29
N ALA A 53 1.50 -2.72 12.97
CA ALA A 53 0.77 -1.48 13.22
C ALA A 53 -0.59 -1.45 12.50
N ALA A 54 -0.66 -1.93 11.26
CA ALA A 54 -1.90 -1.95 10.51
C ALA A 54 -2.92 -2.97 11.05
N VAL A 55 -2.46 -4.14 11.48
CA VAL A 55 -3.30 -5.13 12.18
C VAL A 55 -3.83 -4.55 13.49
N HIS A 56 -2.96 -3.90 14.27
CA HIS A 56 -3.34 -3.23 15.52
C HIS A 56 -4.35 -2.09 15.28
N ASP A 57 -4.20 -1.33 14.19
CA ASP A 57 -5.14 -0.29 13.79
C ASP A 57 -6.47 -0.83 13.24
N GLY A 58 -6.58 -2.16 13.04
CA GLY A 58 -7.80 -2.82 12.62
C GLY A 58 -8.18 -2.54 11.16
N VAL A 59 -7.21 -2.42 10.26
CA VAL A 59 -7.49 -2.19 8.83
C VAL A 59 -8.16 -3.42 8.20
N ASP A 60 -9.19 -3.18 7.38
CA ASP A 60 -9.93 -4.27 6.72
C ASP A 60 -9.18 -4.88 5.50
N MET A 61 -8.32 -4.09 4.86
CA MET A 61 -7.61 -4.50 3.65
C MET A 61 -6.22 -3.87 3.58
N LEU A 62 -5.21 -4.72 3.37
CA LEU A 62 -3.84 -4.29 3.13
C LEU A 62 -3.52 -4.36 1.63
N SER A 63 -2.89 -3.30 1.11
CA SER A 63 -2.36 -3.26 -0.26
C SER A 63 -0.87 -2.95 -0.21
N LEU A 64 -0.06 -3.95 -0.52
CA LEU A 64 1.40 -3.88 -0.50
C LEU A 64 1.92 -4.13 -1.91
N SER A 65 2.72 -3.21 -2.45
CA SER A 65 3.34 -3.33 -3.77
C SER A 65 4.85 -3.42 -3.63
N LEU A 66 5.30 -4.46 -2.93
CA LEU A 66 6.70 -4.75 -2.62
C LEU A 66 7.06 -6.13 -3.17
N GLY A 67 8.35 -6.37 -3.42
CA GLY A 67 8.81 -7.65 -3.92
C GLY A 67 10.28 -7.88 -3.62
N TRP A 68 10.58 -9.07 -3.10
CA TRP A 68 11.92 -9.57 -2.84
C TRP A 68 12.20 -10.80 -3.72
N PRO A 69 13.47 -11.23 -3.82
CA PRO A 69 13.80 -12.52 -4.39
C PRO A 69 12.98 -13.65 -3.73
N SER A 70 12.60 -14.66 -4.49
CA SER A 70 11.87 -15.81 -3.95
C SER A 70 12.74 -16.57 -2.95
N ILE A 71 12.38 -16.49 -1.68
CA ILE A 71 13.00 -17.22 -0.56
C ILE A 71 11.96 -18.17 0.06
N PRO A 72 12.38 -19.14 0.88
CA PRO A 72 11.44 -19.99 1.61
C PRO A 72 10.45 -19.17 2.44
N PHE A 73 9.20 -19.62 2.55
CA PHE A 73 8.11 -18.87 3.22
C PHE A 73 8.40 -18.44 4.67
N TYR A 74 9.26 -19.16 5.38
CA TYR A 74 9.62 -18.83 6.77
C TYR A 74 10.69 -17.72 6.86
N GLU A 75 11.35 -17.39 5.76
CA GLU A 75 12.28 -16.25 5.64
C GLU A 75 11.62 -15.05 4.94
N ASP A 76 10.48 -15.24 4.28
CA ASP A 76 9.73 -14.17 3.62
C ASP A 76 8.90 -13.37 4.64
N VAL A 77 9.33 -12.13 4.89
CA VAL A 77 8.65 -11.22 5.82
C VAL A 77 7.22 -10.86 5.41
N ILE A 78 6.89 -10.84 4.11
CA ILE A 78 5.52 -10.64 3.65
C ILE A 78 4.70 -11.87 4.02
N ALA A 79 5.22 -13.07 3.78
CA ALA A 79 4.50 -14.31 4.08
C ALA A 79 4.26 -14.46 5.60
N VAL A 80 5.29 -14.21 6.42
CA VAL A 80 5.17 -14.28 7.88
C VAL A 80 4.24 -13.18 8.42
N GLY A 81 4.40 -11.94 7.95
CA GLY A 81 3.58 -10.81 8.37
C GLY A 81 2.12 -10.94 7.96
N THR A 82 1.83 -11.42 6.75
CA THR A 82 0.46 -11.65 6.28
C THR A 82 -0.20 -12.83 7.00
N PHE A 83 0.56 -13.86 7.35
CA PHE A 83 0.05 -14.97 8.14
C PHE A 83 -0.36 -14.54 9.55
N GLY A 84 0.39 -13.63 10.18
CA GLY A 84 0.01 -13.05 11.47
C GLY A 84 -1.17 -12.07 11.41
N ALA A 85 -1.50 -11.54 10.23
CA ALA A 85 -2.60 -10.60 10.03
C ALA A 85 -3.97 -11.28 9.80
N MET A 86 -4.00 -12.61 9.63
CA MET A 86 -5.20 -13.42 9.38
C MET A 86 -5.76 -14.00 10.68
#